data_AF-A0A662H8Q0-F1
#
_entry.id   AF-A0A662H8Q0-F1
#
_cell.length_a   1.000
_cell.length_b   1.000
_cell.length_c   1.000
_cell.angle_alpha   90.00
_cell.angle_beta   90.00
_cell.angle_gamma   90.00
#
_symmetry.space_group_name_H-M   'P 1'
#
loop_
_entity.id
_entity.type
_entity.pdbx_description
1 polymer ?
#
loop_
_entity_poly.entity_id
_entity_poly.type
_entity_poly.pdbx_seq_one_letter_code
_entity_poly.pdbx_strand_id
1 'polypeptide(L)'
;MKLVNSRNVYSGKKFSVRVDTYESSGSEYRVEIIEHKGAVVILPITDEGKIVFVKQYRYPIRKELIELPAGTLSKGESPKVCS
;
A
#
# COMPACT_ATOMS: atom_id res chain seq x y z
N MET A 1 0.98 -19.50 -18.06
CA MET A 1 1.22 -19.05 -16.69
C MET A 1 0.24 -19.72 -15.74
N LYS A 2 0.72 -20.67 -14.94
CA LYS A 2 -0.06 -21.42 -13.95
C LYS A 2 0.58 -21.19 -12.57
N LEU A 3 -0.20 -20.80 -11.57
CA LEU A 3 0.31 -20.72 -10.19
C LEU A 3 0.57 -22.14 -9.67
N VAL A 4 1.81 -22.42 -9.25
CA VAL A 4 2.21 -23.74 -8.74
C VAL A 4 2.44 -23.73 -7.22
N ASN A 5 2.84 -22.59 -6.65
CA ASN A 5 3.02 -22.45 -5.22
C ASN A 5 2.73 -21.01 -4.79
N SER A 6 2.19 -20.83 -3.59
CA SER A 6 2.02 -19.51 -2.97
C SER A 6 2.31 -19.63 -1.48
N ARG A 7 3.27 -18.85 -1.00
CA ARG A 7 3.69 -18.88 0.41
C ARG A 7 3.82 -17.49 0.99
N ASN A 8 3.28 -17.29 2.19
CA ASN A 8 3.55 -16.10 2.98
C ASN A 8 4.93 -16.26 3.63
N VAL A 9 5.86 -15.36 3.32
CA VAL A 9 7.24 -15.39 3.83
C VAL A 9 7.49 -14.37 4.94
N TYR A 10 6.58 -13.40 5.10
CA TYR A 10 6.64 -12.40 6.15
C TYR A 10 5.25 -11.85 6.47
N SER A 11 4.92 -11.74 7.75
CA SER A 11 3.64 -11.18 8.20
C SER A 11 3.89 -10.11 9.25
N GLY A 12 3.77 -8.85 8.84
CA GLY A 12 3.93 -7.68 9.70
C GLY A 12 2.61 -7.00 10.05
N LYS A 13 2.69 -5.97 10.91
CA LYS A 13 1.52 -5.17 11.31
C LYS A 13 0.89 -4.37 10.14
N LYS A 14 1.73 -3.89 9.22
CA LYS A 14 1.34 -2.97 8.13
C LYS A 14 1.15 -3.67 6.78
N PHE A 15 1.95 -4.70 6.50
CA PHE A 15 1.89 -5.48 5.27
C PHE A 15 2.36 -6.92 5.51
N SER A 16 1.97 -7.83 4.63
CA SER A 16 2.57 -9.15 4.46
C SER A 16 3.37 -9.22 3.16
N VAL A 17 4.29 -10.19 3.07
CA VAL A 17 4.97 -10.52 1.83
C VAL A 17 4.63 -11.96 1.47
N ARG A 18 4.12 -12.14 0.26
CA ARG A 18 3.81 -13.42 -0.34
C ARG A 18 4.74 -13.67 -1.52
N VAL A 19 5.22 -14.90 -1.66
CA VAL A 19 5.99 -15.33 -2.82
C VAL A 19 5.14 -16.33 -3.59
N ASP A 20 4.76 -15.95 -4.80
CA ASP A 20 4.05 -16.80 -5.74
C ASP A 20 5.07 -17.40 -6.73
N THR A 21 4.96 -18.69 -7.00
CA THR A 21 5.73 -19.38 -8.04
C THR A 21 4.79 -19.76 -9.16
N TYR A 22 5.15 -19.38 -10.39
CA TYR A 22 4.39 -19.64 -11.60
C TYR A 22 5.20 -20.50 -12.56
N GLU A 23 4.53 -21.43 -13.22
CA GLU A 23 5.09 -22.16 -14.35
C GLU A 23 4.56 -21.55 -15.65
N SER A 24 5.47 -21.25 -16.59
CA SER A 24 5.10 -20.80 -17.93
C SER A 24 6.15 -21.24 -18.94
N SER A 25 5.71 -21.85 -20.03
CA SER A 25 6.59 -22.30 -21.13
C SER A 25 7.75 -23.20 -20.69
N GLY A 26 7.51 -24.08 -19.70
CA GLY A 26 8.52 -25.01 -19.16
C GLY A 26 9.52 -24.38 -18.18
N SER A 27 9.35 -23.11 -17.83
CA SER A 27 10.20 -22.41 -16.85
C SER A 27 9.40 -21.98 -15.62
N GLU A 28 10.04 -22.02 -14.46
CA GLU A 28 9.50 -21.49 -13.22
C GLU A 28 9.92 -20.02 -13.00
N TYR A 29 8.97 -19.22 -12.53
CA TYR A 29 9.15 -17.80 -12.21
C TYR A 29 8.64 -17.53 -10.80
N ARG A 30 9.40 -16.75 -10.03
CA ARG A 30 9.02 -16.34 -8.67
C ARG A 30 8.71 -14.86 -8.64
N VAL A 31 7.60 -14.50 -8.02
CA VAL A 31 7.14 -13.11 -7.84
C VAL A 31 6.97 -12.85 -6.36
N GLU A 32 7.64 -11.81 -5.85
CA GLU A 32 7.46 -11.32 -4.48
C GLU A 32 6.42 -10.21 -4.46
N ILE A 33 5.41 -10.35 -3.62
CA ILE A 33 4.23 -9.50 -3.59
C ILE A 33 4.10 -8.91 -2.19
N ILE A 34 4.11 -7.59 -2.08
CA ILE A 34 3.76 -6.89 -0.85
C ILE A 34 2.24 -6.72 -0.82
N GLU A 35 1.60 -7.37 0.14
CA GLU A 35 0.17 -7.23 0.39
C GLU A 35 -0.04 -6.12 1.44
N HIS A 36 -0.42 -4.94 0.96
CA HIS A 36 -0.77 -3.79 1.80
C HIS A 36 -2.29 -3.67 1.91
N LYS A 37 -2.79 -3.17 3.05
CA LYS A 37 -4.25 -3.01 3.31
C LYS A 37 -4.95 -2.00 2.39
N GLY A 38 -4.21 -1.34 1.49
CA GLY A 38 -4.66 -0.16 0.76
C GLY A 38 -4.56 1.11 1.61
N ALA A 39 -4.70 2.24 0.95
CA ALA A 39 -4.70 3.56 1.56
C ALA A 39 -5.60 4.50 0.75
N VAL A 40 -6.05 5.56 1.39
CA VAL A 40 -6.79 6.66 0.76
C VAL A 40 -5.98 7.94 0.89
N VAL A 41 -6.16 8.83 -0.07
CA VAL A 41 -5.64 10.19 -0.05
C VAL A 41 -6.79 11.12 -0.41
N ILE A 42 -6.87 12.26 0.26
CA ILE A 42 -7.85 13.29 -0.04
C ILE A 42 -7.17 14.53 -0.59
N LEU A 43 -7.87 15.23 -1.49
CA LEU A 43 -7.48 16.55 -1.98
C LEU A 43 -8.44 17.59 -1.38
N PRO A 44 -8.19 18.06 -0.14
CA PRO A 44 -9.02 19.08 0.49
C PRO A 44 -8.83 20.42 -0.20
N ILE A 45 -9.94 21.04 -0.61
CA ILE A 45 -9.99 22.38 -1.22
C ILE A 45 -10.83 23.27 -0.29
N THR A 46 -10.28 24.40 0.14
CA THR A 46 -11.01 25.38 0.96
C THR A 46 -11.96 26.23 0.11
N ASP A 47 -12.85 26.98 0.74
CA ASP A 47 -13.78 27.87 0.04
C ASP A 47 -13.06 28.96 -0.80
N GLU A 48 -11.83 29.33 -0.41
CA GLU A 48 -10.97 30.25 -1.18
C GLU A 48 -10.14 29.54 -2.28
N GLY A 49 -10.40 28.26 -2.55
CA GLY A 49 -9.70 27.49 -3.57
C GLY A 49 -8.28 27.06 -3.20
N LYS A 50 -7.91 27.06 -1.90
CA LYS A 50 -6.59 26.62 -1.45
C LYS A 50 -6.56 25.11 -1.19
N ILE A 51 -5.42 24.47 -1.45
CA ILE A 51 -5.22 23.05 -1.14
C ILE A 51 -4.54 22.91 0.23
N VAL A 52 -5.07 22.04 1.08
CA VAL A 52 -4.47 21.75 2.39
C VAL A 52 -3.49 20.58 2.30
N PHE A 53 -2.29 20.80 2.81
CA PHE A 53 -1.24 19.79 2.93
C PHE A 53 -0.86 19.59 4.41
N VAL A 54 -0.24 18.45 4.70
CA VAL A 54 0.40 18.16 5.99
C VAL A 54 1.91 18.07 5.81
N LYS A 55 2.66 18.37 6.89
CA LYS A 55 4.08 18.01 7.00
C LYS A 55 4.17 16.72 7.79
N GLN A 56 4.71 15.67 7.17
CA GLN A 56 4.81 14.35 7.79
C GLN A 56 6.25 13.83 7.71
N TYR A 57 6.80 13.41 8.86
CA TYR A 57 8.09 12.74 8.90
C TYR A 57 7.97 11.30 8.40
N ARG A 58 8.72 10.96 7.35
CA ARG A 58 8.82 9.62 6.79
C ARG A 58 10.12 8.97 7.24
N TYR A 59 10.04 8.16 8.30
CA TYR A 59 11.18 7.39 8.82
C TYR A 59 11.98 6.61 7.76
N PRO A 60 11.37 5.92 6.77
CA PRO A 60 12.13 5.15 5.77
C PRO A 60 13.15 5.95 4.98
N ILE A 61 12.88 7.25 4.76
CA ILE A 61 13.79 8.17 4.03
C ILE A 61 14.39 9.24 4.95
N ARG A 62 14.04 9.22 6.25
CA ARG A 62 14.51 10.13 7.29
C ARG A 62 14.32 11.62 6.98
N LYS A 63 13.18 11.99 6.40
CA LYS A 63 12.86 13.37 6.00
C LYS A 63 11.42 13.73 6.32
N GLU A 64 11.16 15.02 6.53
CA GLU A 64 9.81 15.57 6.47
C GLU A 64 9.41 15.81 5.02
N LEU A 65 8.22 15.33 4.66
CA LEU A 65 7.61 15.55 3.36
C LEU A 65 6.36 16.42 3.51
N ILE A 66 6.10 17.25 2.50
CA ILE A 66 4.80 17.88 2.32
C ILE A 66 3.93 16.90 1.53
N GLU A 67 2.82 16.47 2.13
CA GLU A 67 1.95 15.44 1.59
C GLU A 67 0.48 15.89 1.66
N LEU A 68 -0.36 15.30 0.82
CA LEU A 68 -1.80 15.37 1.03
C LEU A 68 -2.18 14.52 2.25
N PRO A 69 -3.24 14.87 2.99
CA PRO A 69 -3.76 14.01 4.04
C PRO A 69 -4.12 12.64 3.48
N ALA A 70 -3.67 11.58 4.14
CA ALA A 70 -3.85 10.21 3.72
C ALA A 70 -4.00 9.26 4.92
N GLY A 71 -4.77 8.18 4.73
CA GLY A 71 -5.07 7.17 5.74
C GLY A 71 -4.83 5.76 5.21
N THR A 72 -4.35 4.84 6.06
CA THR A 72 -4.30 3.41 5.72
C THR A 72 -5.61 2.74 6.13
N LEU A 73 -6.18 1.91 5.26
CA LEU A 73 -7.43 1.22 5.57
C LEU A 73 -7.28 0.26 6.75
N SER A 74 -8.29 0.25 7.61
CA SER A 74 -8.50 -0.79 8.61
C SER A 74 -9.16 -2.01 7.98
N LYS A 75 -9.06 -3.17 8.65
CA LYS A 75 -9.62 -4.42 8.13
C LYS A 75 -11.15 -4.29 8.01
N GLY A 76 -11.68 -4.44 6.80
CA GLY A 76 -13.11 -4.35 6.52
C GLY A 76 -13.65 -2.91 6.45
N GLU A 77 -12.78 -1.90 6.55
CA GLU A 77 -13.17 -0.50 6.40
C GLU A 77 -13.37 -0.14 4.93
N SER A 78 -14.46 0.57 4.62
CA SER A 78 -14.67 1.09 3.27
C SER A 78 -13.78 2.33 3.03
N PRO A 79 -13.28 2.55 1.80
CA PRO A 79 -12.46 3.71 1.49
C PRO A 79 -13.10 5.05 1.85
N LYS A 80 -14.42 5.17 1.70
CA LYS A 80 -15.17 6.40 2.00
C LYS A 80 -15.22 6.74 3.49
N VAL A 81 -15.07 5.76 4.38
CA VAL A 81 -15.01 5.99 5.84
C VAL A 81 -13.61 6.45 6.25
N CYS A 82 -12.58 5.99 5.54
CA CYS A 82 -11.19 6.33 5.82
C CYS A 82 -10.78 7.70 5.25
N SER A 83 -11.49 8.17 4.21
CA SER A 83 -11.19 9.41 3.48
C SER A 83 -11.74 10.64 4.18
#